data_AF-A0A7V9USE7-F1
#
_entry.id   AF-A0A7V9USE7-F1
#
_cell.length_a   1.000
_cell.length_b   1.000
_cell.length_c   1.000
_cell.angle_alpha   90.00
_cell.angle_beta   90.00
_cell.angle_gamma   90.00
#
_symmetry.space_group_name_H-M   'P 1'
#
loop_
_entity.id
_entity.type
_entity.pdbx_description
1 polymer ?
#
loop_
_entity_poly.entity_id
_entity_poly.type
_entity_poly.pdbx_seq_one_letter_code
_entity_poly.pdbx_strand_id
1 'polypeptide(L)'
;MLTLPDKIHRQIGHNLIFFGDDGLSMSEANAVAGKAGDIADTVGRLLNQTGSYVKTTELDGKIVTLVHPKKIENLVEVAKKDGELYGLKAYLMEAIKAKNSIVDYLKTAEQEIFAEENEKIHAYDQTEDLYPERKTVNENTVLQKWSLEERAEYYLLEAQVAHLGKKVHPNGILDRLAQESFEGVRYEREELNSGQGGTKTHIAEVSSLYTPDEAQSAFYNLHDARRELEKRLNWYKARLQNELNAQQIEAEAEFQSKLNDYAELQKKKREADEQLRSALQSRRLNFVREASDLKILVPDALRGIYDFVVNFNGRLV
;
A
#
# COMPACT_ATOMS: atom_id res chain seq x y z
N MET A 1 35.12 -8.07 18.12
CA MET A 1 33.94 -8.95 18.34
C MET A 1 32.65 -8.29 17.83
N LEU A 2 31.88 -8.97 16.96
CA LEU A 2 30.64 -8.45 16.36
C LEU A 2 29.52 -8.32 17.38
N THR A 3 29.05 -7.10 17.64
CA THR A 3 27.93 -6.85 18.57
C THR A 3 26.61 -6.87 17.80
N LEU A 4 25.98 -8.05 17.74
CA LEU A 4 24.69 -8.22 17.09
C LEU A 4 23.54 -7.71 17.99
N PRO A 5 22.48 -7.12 17.41
CA PRO A 5 21.22 -6.90 18.13
C PRO A 5 20.73 -8.20 18.79
N ASP A 6 20.14 -8.12 19.98
CA ASP A 6 19.69 -9.27 20.77
C ASP A 6 18.83 -10.25 19.98
N LYS A 7 17.95 -9.73 19.12
CA LYS A 7 17.07 -10.53 18.25
C LYS A 7 17.87 -11.39 17.26
N ILE A 8 18.96 -10.85 16.72
CA ILE A 8 19.87 -11.56 15.81
C ILE A 8 20.74 -12.53 16.61
N HIS A 9 21.25 -12.11 17.76
CA HIS A 9 22.12 -12.93 18.59
C HIS A 9 21.43 -14.23 19.04
N ARG A 10 20.12 -14.21 19.35
CA ARG A 10 19.37 -15.43 19.69
C ARG A 10 19.27 -16.44 18.55
N GLN A 11 19.30 -16.00 17.30
CA GLN A 11 19.18 -16.89 16.13
C GLN A 11 20.52 -17.50 15.74
N ILE A 12 21.57 -16.68 15.64
CA ILE A 12 22.86 -17.08 15.05
C ILE A 12 24.06 -16.86 15.97
N GLY A 13 23.85 -16.44 17.22
CA GLY A 13 24.92 -16.12 18.17
C GLY A 13 25.81 -17.31 18.52
N HIS A 14 25.28 -18.53 18.52
CA HIS A 14 26.04 -19.75 18.78
C HIS A 14 27.17 -19.97 17.75
N ASN A 15 26.97 -19.52 16.50
CA ASN A 15 27.98 -19.62 15.45
C ASN A 15 29.12 -18.62 15.63
N LEU A 16 28.97 -17.58 16.46
CA LEU A 16 30.02 -16.59 16.69
C LEU A 16 31.25 -17.15 17.40
N ILE A 17 31.13 -18.31 18.05
CA ILE A 17 32.23 -18.96 18.79
C ILE A 17 33.44 -19.29 17.91
N PHE A 18 33.25 -19.45 16.60
CA PHE A 18 34.31 -19.76 15.66
C PHE A 18 35.17 -18.55 15.26
N PHE A 19 34.78 -17.33 15.64
CA PHE A 19 35.34 -16.11 15.06
C PHE A 19 35.93 -15.13 16.07
N GLY A 20 36.92 -14.38 15.59
CA GLY A 20 37.56 -13.29 16.33
C GLY A 20 38.14 -12.24 15.39
N ASP A 21 38.88 -11.30 15.98
CA ASP A 21 39.48 -10.18 15.26
C ASP A 21 40.79 -10.61 14.55
N ASP A 22 41.47 -11.66 15.05
CA ASP A 22 42.64 -12.30 14.44
C ASP A 22 42.32 -13.72 13.98
N GLY A 23 42.97 -14.21 12.93
CA GLY A 23 42.80 -15.59 12.45
C GLY A 23 42.75 -15.69 10.93
N LEU A 24 42.17 -16.79 10.43
CA LEU A 24 42.11 -17.10 9.01
C LEU A 24 40.94 -16.38 8.34
N SER A 25 41.17 -15.78 7.19
CA SER A 25 40.10 -15.47 6.25
C SER A 25 39.44 -16.77 5.74
N MET A 26 38.25 -16.63 5.16
CA MET A 26 37.52 -17.79 4.63
C MET A 26 38.30 -18.51 3.52
N SER A 27 39.03 -17.77 2.67
CA SER A 27 39.88 -18.35 1.63
C SER A 27 41.08 -19.09 2.23
N GLU A 28 41.75 -18.52 3.23
CA GLU A 28 42.86 -19.18 3.93
C GLU A 28 42.39 -20.45 4.66
N ALA A 29 41.26 -20.39 5.37
CA ALA A 29 40.68 -21.56 6.03
C ALA A 29 40.33 -22.67 5.03
N ASN A 30 39.74 -22.32 3.89
CA ASN A 30 39.47 -23.29 2.81
C ASN A 30 40.76 -23.92 2.28
N ALA A 31 41.80 -23.11 2.04
CA ALA A 31 43.09 -23.60 1.54
C ALA A 31 43.76 -24.55 2.55
N VAL A 32 43.73 -24.21 3.84
CA VAL A 32 44.28 -25.05 4.90
C VAL A 32 43.47 -26.33 5.08
N ALA A 33 42.14 -26.26 5.05
CA ALA A 33 41.27 -27.44 5.13
C ALA A 33 41.48 -28.39 3.94
N GLY A 34 41.65 -27.84 2.73
CA GLY A 34 42.01 -28.59 1.54
C GLY A 34 43.36 -29.30 1.70
N LYS A 35 44.40 -28.55 2.07
CA LYS A 35 45.75 -29.08 2.30
C LYS A 35 45.77 -30.16 3.38
N ALA A 36 45.06 -29.96 4.49
CA ALA A 36 44.90 -30.97 5.55
C ALA A 36 44.27 -32.26 5.01
N GLY A 37 43.24 -32.12 4.15
CA GLY A 37 42.62 -33.24 3.44
C GLY A 37 43.59 -33.99 2.53
N ASP A 38 44.36 -33.29 1.70
CA ASP A 38 45.32 -33.92 0.78
C ASP A 38 46.42 -34.69 1.53
N ILE A 39 46.88 -34.14 2.66
CA ILE A 39 47.85 -34.80 3.53
C ILE A 39 47.18 -36.04 4.18
N ALA A 40 45.95 -35.91 4.69
CA ALA A 40 45.22 -37.02 5.29
C ALA A 40 45.00 -38.15 4.28
N ASP A 41 44.61 -37.84 3.04
CA ASP A 41 44.45 -38.83 1.97
C ASP A 41 45.78 -39.55 1.65
N THR A 42 46.91 -38.85 1.78
CA THR A 42 48.23 -39.45 1.62
C THR A 42 48.58 -40.37 2.80
N VAL A 43 48.28 -39.96 4.03
CA VAL A 43 48.44 -40.79 5.24
C VAL A 43 47.53 -42.02 5.17
N GLY A 44 46.26 -41.86 4.82
CA GLY A 44 45.29 -42.94 4.64
C GLY A 44 45.73 -43.94 3.57
N ARG A 45 46.28 -43.47 2.44
CA ARG A 45 46.89 -44.36 1.43
C ARG A 45 48.07 -45.15 1.98
N LEU A 46 48.94 -44.51 2.76
CA LEU A 46 50.07 -45.19 3.41
C LEU A 46 49.57 -46.26 4.38
N LEU A 47 48.61 -45.91 5.25
CA LEU A 47 47.98 -46.84 6.20
C LEU A 47 47.33 -48.03 5.47
N ASN A 48 46.63 -47.80 4.36
CA ASN A 48 46.01 -48.86 3.55
C ASN A 48 47.02 -49.77 2.84
N GLN A 49 48.29 -49.36 2.69
CA GLN A 49 49.37 -50.18 2.15
C GLN A 49 50.05 -51.05 3.23
N THR A 50 49.69 -50.87 4.50
CA THR A 50 50.20 -51.72 5.57
C THR A 50 49.49 -53.07 5.60
N GLY A 51 50.14 -54.08 6.18
CA GLY A 51 49.58 -55.42 6.28
C GLY A 51 50.29 -56.27 7.31
N SER A 52 49.62 -57.30 7.81
CA SER A 52 50.07 -58.11 8.95
C SER A 52 50.99 -59.28 8.57
N TYR A 53 51.05 -59.65 7.29
CA TYR A 53 51.87 -60.78 6.84
C TYR A 53 52.37 -60.60 5.40
N VAL A 54 53.58 -61.09 5.13
CA VAL A 54 54.10 -61.28 3.78
C VAL A 54 53.62 -62.65 3.29
N LYS A 55 53.04 -62.72 2.10
CA LYS A 55 52.64 -63.99 1.47
C LYS A 55 53.59 -64.30 0.33
N THR A 56 54.25 -65.44 0.37
CA THR A 56 55.10 -65.94 -0.71
C THR A 56 54.57 -67.27 -1.24
N THR A 57 54.90 -67.60 -2.49
CA THR A 57 54.63 -68.89 -3.12
C THR A 57 55.87 -69.31 -3.90
N GLU A 58 56.02 -70.61 -4.16
CA GLU A 58 57.03 -71.10 -5.09
C GLU A 58 56.42 -71.27 -6.48
N LEU A 59 57.10 -70.76 -7.51
CA LEU A 59 56.75 -70.88 -8.92
C LEU A 59 58.02 -71.25 -9.69
N ASP A 60 58.03 -72.42 -10.33
CA ASP A 60 59.16 -72.96 -11.10
C ASP A 60 60.51 -72.94 -10.36
N GLY A 61 60.51 -73.34 -9.09
CA GLY A 61 61.72 -73.38 -8.24
C GLY A 61 62.20 -72.01 -7.74
N LYS A 62 61.43 -70.93 -7.96
CA LYS A 62 61.71 -69.59 -7.42
C LYS A 62 60.62 -69.15 -6.45
N ILE A 63 61.03 -68.56 -5.33
CA ILE A 63 60.10 -67.92 -4.39
C ILE A 63 59.65 -66.59 -4.99
N VAL A 64 58.33 -66.43 -5.14
CA VAL A 64 57.66 -65.21 -5.59
C VAL A 64 56.78 -64.67 -4.47
N THR A 65 56.90 -63.39 -4.16
CA THR A 65 56.05 -62.74 -3.15
C THR A 65 54.73 -62.31 -3.78
N LEU A 66 53.62 -62.82 -3.25
CA LEU A 66 52.25 -62.53 -3.69
C LEU A 66 51.65 -61.31 -2.98
N VAL A 67 52.05 -61.05 -1.72
CA VAL A 67 51.61 -59.88 -0.94
C VAL A 67 52.82 -59.20 -0.34
N HIS A 68 53.07 -57.97 -0.76
CA HIS A 68 54.14 -57.10 -0.26
C HIS A 68 53.54 -55.98 0.61
N PRO A 69 53.26 -56.23 1.90
CA PRO A 69 52.83 -55.16 2.80
C PRO A 69 53.99 -54.22 3.10
N LYS A 70 53.69 -52.92 3.24
CA LYS A 70 54.67 -51.96 3.72
C LYS A 70 54.60 -51.87 5.24
N LYS A 71 55.69 -52.20 5.93
CA LYS A 71 55.80 -51.94 7.38
C LYS A 71 55.89 -50.44 7.60
N ILE A 72 55.00 -49.90 8.43
CA ILE A 72 55.05 -48.52 8.88
C ILE A 72 55.70 -48.50 10.25
N GLU A 73 56.85 -47.84 10.37
CA GLU A 73 57.43 -47.54 11.67
C GLU A 73 56.53 -46.50 12.38
N ASN A 74 56.22 -46.74 13.66
CA ASN A 74 55.30 -45.90 14.45
C ASN A 74 53.85 -45.84 13.92
N LEU A 75 53.29 -46.96 13.46
CA LEU A 75 51.91 -47.08 12.94
C LEU A 75 50.85 -46.32 13.77
N VAL A 76 50.92 -46.40 15.10
CA VAL A 76 49.96 -45.73 15.99
C VAL A 76 50.04 -44.20 15.87
N GLU A 77 51.25 -43.64 15.75
CA GLU A 77 51.44 -42.19 15.59
C GLU A 77 50.95 -41.71 14.23
N VAL A 78 51.21 -42.49 13.16
CA VAL A 78 50.70 -42.21 11.81
C VAL A 78 49.17 -42.23 11.79
N ALA A 79 48.54 -43.22 12.43
CA ALA A 79 47.09 -43.30 12.54
C ALA A 79 46.49 -42.16 13.39
N LYS A 80 47.15 -41.73 14.46
CA LYS A 80 46.74 -40.54 15.23
C LYS A 80 46.82 -39.27 14.40
N LYS A 81 47.89 -39.11 13.61
CA LYS A 81 48.08 -37.95 12.72
C LYS A 81 46.97 -37.87 11.67
N ASP A 82 46.53 -39.00 11.13
CA ASP A 82 45.38 -39.06 10.22
C ASP A 82 44.10 -38.47 10.85
N GLY A 83 43.76 -38.93 12.06
CA GLY A 83 42.63 -38.41 12.83
C GLY A 83 42.75 -36.92 13.17
N GLU A 84 43.95 -36.45 13.54
CA GLU A 84 44.21 -35.02 13.80
C GLU A 84 43.99 -34.15 12.56
N LEU A 85 44.44 -34.61 11.37
CA LEU A 85 44.27 -33.89 10.10
C LEU A 85 42.80 -33.77 9.71
N TYR A 86 42.04 -34.87 9.82
CA TYR A 86 40.60 -34.85 9.59
C TYR A 86 39.87 -33.98 10.62
N GLY A 87 40.30 -33.99 11.88
CA GLY A 87 39.78 -33.12 12.93
C GLY A 87 39.95 -31.64 12.60
N LEU A 88 41.15 -31.22 12.18
CA LEU A 88 41.42 -29.85 11.72
C LEU A 88 40.54 -29.47 10.52
N LYS A 89 40.47 -30.34 9.50
CA LYS A 89 39.64 -30.12 8.30
C LYS A 89 38.16 -29.96 8.70
N ALA A 90 37.63 -30.86 9.51
CA ALA A 90 36.24 -30.83 9.95
C ALA A 90 35.92 -29.53 10.70
N TYR A 91 36.77 -29.13 11.65
CA TYR A 91 36.62 -27.88 12.38
C TYR A 91 36.57 -26.65 11.45
N LEU A 92 37.54 -26.54 10.53
CA LEU A 92 37.60 -25.41 9.59
C LEU A 92 36.38 -25.37 8.66
N MET A 93 35.92 -26.53 8.18
CA MET A 93 34.73 -26.61 7.33
C MET A 93 33.46 -26.20 8.09
N GLU A 94 33.31 -26.57 9.36
CA GLU A 94 32.17 -26.12 10.17
C GLU A 94 32.24 -24.61 10.46
N ALA A 95 33.43 -24.07 10.76
CA ALA A 95 33.60 -22.62 10.91
C ALA A 95 33.24 -21.85 9.63
N ILE A 96 33.58 -22.38 8.45
CA ILE A 96 33.19 -21.79 7.16
C ILE A 96 31.67 -21.82 6.97
N LYS A 97 31.01 -22.96 7.24
CA LYS A 97 29.54 -23.08 7.17
C LYS A 97 28.85 -22.12 8.12
N ALA A 98 29.34 -22.01 9.36
CA ALA A 98 28.85 -21.08 10.36
C ALA A 98 28.90 -19.63 9.86
N LYS A 99 30.00 -19.24 9.19
CA LYS A 99 30.15 -17.89 8.64
C LYS A 99 29.16 -17.62 7.51
N ASN A 100 29.02 -18.57 6.59
CA ASN A 100 28.03 -18.48 5.50
C ASN A 100 26.61 -18.36 6.07
N SER A 101 26.26 -19.16 7.07
CA SER A 101 24.96 -19.10 7.73
C SER A 101 24.68 -17.73 8.35
N ILE A 102 25.65 -17.12 9.04
CA ILE A 102 25.51 -15.76 9.59
C ILE A 102 25.26 -14.75 8.46
N VAL A 103 26.09 -14.76 7.42
CA VAL A 103 26.01 -13.81 6.31
C VAL A 103 24.68 -13.94 5.57
N ASP A 104 24.25 -15.17 5.29
CA ASP A 104 23.01 -15.45 4.57
C ASP A 104 21.77 -15.07 5.39
N TYR A 105 21.79 -15.33 6.70
CA TYR A 105 20.75 -14.86 7.61
C TYR A 105 20.66 -13.32 7.58
N LEU A 106 21.78 -12.61 7.73
CA LEU A 106 21.77 -11.15 7.73
C LEU A 106 21.29 -10.55 6.40
N LYS A 107 21.56 -11.20 5.27
CA LYS A 107 21.07 -10.77 3.95
C LYS A 107 19.57 -10.97 3.77
N THR A 108 19.00 -11.98 4.41
CA THR A 108 17.60 -12.40 4.19
C THR A 108 16.65 -12.01 5.33
N ALA A 109 17.20 -11.61 6.48
CA ALA A 109 16.43 -11.13 7.62
C ALA A 109 15.55 -9.93 7.26
N GLU A 110 14.37 -9.89 7.89
CA GLU A 110 13.43 -8.77 7.85
C GLU A 110 14.14 -7.47 8.28
N GLN A 111 13.84 -6.36 7.59
CA GLN A 111 14.56 -5.08 7.81
C GLN A 111 14.35 -4.54 9.22
N GLU A 112 13.20 -4.85 9.81
CA GLU A 112 12.75 -4.43 11.13
C GLU A 112 13.62 -5.00 12.26
N ILE A 113 14.34 -6.10 12.01
CA ILE A 113 15.27 -6.69 12.97
C ILE A 113 16.49 -5.79 13.19
N PHE A 114 16.79 -4.90 12.23
CA PHE A 114 17.91 -3.94 12.28
C PHE A 114 17.52 -2.57 12.86
N ALA A 115 16.28 -2.41 13.31
CA ALA A 115 15.81 -1.19 13.95
C ALA A 115 16.33 -1.05 15.38
N GLU A 116 16.68 0.17 15.77
CA GLU A 116 17.03 0.51 17.15
C GLU A 116 15.76 0.63 18.03
N GLU A 117 15.89 0.48 19.35
CA GLU A 117 14.73 0.47 20.28
C GLU A 117 13.85 1.72 20.18
N ASN A 118 14.44 2.87 19.84
CA ASN A 118 13.75 4.15 19.73
C ASN A 118 13.18 4.41 18.33
N GLU A 119 13.52 3.57 17.34
CA GLU A 119 13.01 3.70 15.98
C GLU A 119 11.64 3.03 15.90
N LYS A 120 10.61 3.87 15.94
CA LYS A 120 9.26 3.41 15.64
C LYS A 120 9.16 3.20 14.15
N ILE A 121 9.09 1.94 13.74
CA ILE A 121 8.56 1.59 12.43
C ILE A 121 7.11 2.03 12.47
N HIS A 122 6.79 3.07 11.70
CA HIS A 122 5.41 3.49 11.55
C HIS A 122 4.66 2.34 10.87
N ALA A 123 4.01 1.50 11.65
CA ALA A 123 2.91 0.71 11.14
C ALA A 123 1.95 1.73 10.55
N TYR A 124 1.64 1.58 9.26
CA TYR A 124 0.72 2.47 8.57
C TYR A 124 -0.66 2.28 9.20
N ASP A 125 -0.90 2.97 10.31
CA ASP A 125 -2.19 2.94 10.97
C ASP A 125 -3.14 3.66 10.03
N GLN A 126 -4.01 2.87 9.40
CA GLN A 126 -4.95 3.34 8.39
C GLN A 126 -5.97 4.33 8.97
N THR A 127 -5.97 4.56 10.29
CA THR A 127 -7.00 5.31 10.99
C THR A 127 -6.66 6.77 11.30
N GLU A 128 -5.41 7.23 11.17
CA GLU A 128 -5.05 8.55 11.74
C GLU A 128 -5.31 9.77 10.85
N ASP A 129 -5.29 9.64 9.52
CA ASP A 129 -5.55 10.79 8.63
C ASP A 129 -6.68 10.45 7.65
N LEU A 130 -7.91 10.70 8.06
CA LEU A 130 -9.06 10.59 7.16
C LEU A 130 -8.91 11.59 6.02
N TYR A 131 -9.15 11.12 4.79
CA TYR A 131 -9.19 11.98 3.61
C TYR A 131 -10.19 13.13 3.86
N PRO A 132 -9.84 14.39 3.53
CA PRO A 132 -10.72 15.53 3.79
C PRO A 132 -12.11 15.33 3.18
N GLU A 133 -13.15 15.69 3.93
CA GLU A 133 -14.52 15.62 3.41
C GLU A 133 -14.88 16.89 2.64
N ARG A 134 -15.59 16.70 1.52
CA ARG A 134 -16.15 17.80 0.74
C ARG A 134 -17.49 18.22 1.35
N LYS A 135 -17.60 19.49 1.74
CA LYS A 135 -18.87 20.06 2.21
C LYS A 135 -19.87 20.13 1.06
N THR A 136 -21.07 19.61 1.29
CA THR A 136 -22.17 19.70 0.31
C THR A 136 -22.93 21.00 0.51
N VAL A 137 -23.00 21.84 -0.51
CA VAL A 137 -23.73 23.13 -0.50
C VAL A 137 -24.82 23.08 -1.57
N ASN A 138 -26.07 23.35 -1.16
CA ASN A 138 -27.26 23.39 -2.02
C ASN A 138 -28.19 24.55 -1.67
N GLU A 139 -29.26 24.77 -2.43
CA GLU A 139 -30.20 25.87 -2.20
C GLU A 139 -30.79 25.88 -0.78
N ASN A 140 -31.11 24.71 -0.23
CA ASN A 140 -31.62 24.61 1.15
C ASN A 140 -30.60 25.09 2.18
N THR A 141 -29.30 24.82 1.99
CA THR A 141 -28.26 25.33 2.90
C THR A 141 -28.15 26.86 2.88
N VAL A 142 -28.51 27.50 1.75
CA VAL A 142 -28.54 28.96 1.62
C VAL A 142 -29.81 29.53 2.25
N LEU A 143 -30.98 28.97 1.89
CA LEU A 143 -32.28 29.39 2.43
C LEU A 143 -32.35 29.28 3.95
N GLN A 144 -31.69 28.30 4.56
CA GLN A 144 -31.60 28.18 6.03
C GLN A 144 -30.93 29.39 6.70
N LYS A 145 -30.08 30.14 5.98
CA LYS A 145 -29.43 31.36 6.48
C LYS A 145 -30.29 32.62 6.33
N TRP A 146 -31.33 32.59 5.50
CA TRP A 146 -32.25 33.71 5.36
C TRP A 146 -33.13 33.85 6.59
N SER A 147 -33.64 35.05 6.86
CA SER A 147 -34.59 35.26 7.95
C SER A 147 -35.90 34.49 7.69
N LEU A 148 -36.74 34.38 8.72
CA LEU A 148 -38.06 33.77 8.55
C LEU A 148 -38.91 34.57 7.55
N GLU A 149 -38.81 35.89 7.63
CA GLU A 149 -39.55 36.85 6.80
C GLU A 149 -39.12 36.76 5.34
N GLU A 150 -37.82 36.72 5.06
CA GLU A 150 -37.28 36.58 3.69
C GLU A 150 -37.72 35.26 3.04
N ARG A 151 -37.69 34.17 3.81
CA ARG A 151 -38.17 32.85 3.34
C ARG A 151 -39.67 32.86 3.07
N ALA A 152 -40.46 33.39 4.01
CA ALA A 152 -41.91 33.47 3.85
C ALA A 152 -42.29 34.32 2.63
N GLU A 153 -41.60 35.44 2.42
CA GLU A 153 -41.80 36.30 1.26
C GLU A 153 -41.42 35.60 -0.04
N TYR A 154 -40.27 34.93 -0.09
CA TYR A 154 -39.83 34.16 -1.27
C TYR A 154 -40.85 33.09 -1.67
N TYR A 155 -41.30 32.26 -0.72
CA TYR A 155 -42.29 31.21 -0.99
C TYR A 155 -43.66 31.79 -1.36
N LEU A 156 -44.06 32.90 -0.74
CA LEU A 156 -45.30 33.59 -1.09
C LEU A 156 -45.25 34.13 -2.52
N LEU A 157 -44.15 34.77 -2.91
CA LEU A 157 -43.93 35.28 -4.26
C LEU A 157 -43.93 34.13 -5.29
N GLU A 158 -43.26 33.03 -4.99
CA GLU A 158 -43.25 31.85 -5.86
C GLU A 158 -44.66 31.30 -6.09
N ALA A 159 -45.43 31.12 -5.01
CA ALA A 159 -46.81 30.68 -5.08
C ALA A 159 -47.69 31.67 -5.84
N GLN A 160 -47.62 32.97 -5.53
CA GLN A 160 -48.41 34.00 -6.19
C GLN A 160 -48.13 34.06 -7.69
N VAL A 161 -46.86 34.12 -8.11
CA VAL A 161 -46.49 34.17 -9.53
C VAL A 161 -46.97 32.91 -10.26
N ALA A 162 -46.79 31.72 -9.68
CA ALA A 162 -47.23 30.46 -10.28
C ALA A 162 -48.76 30.38 -10.42
N HIS A 163 -49.51 30.73 -9.37
CA HIS A 163 -50.97 30.65 -9.37
C HIS A 163 -51.63 31.72 -10.23
N LEU A 164 -51.13 32.97 -10.20
CA LEU A 164 -51.61 34.04 -11.06
C LEU A 164 -51.27 33.77 -12.53
N GLY A 165 -50.08 33.22 -12.80
CA GLY A 165 -49.66 32.81 -14.15
C GLY A 165 -50.67 31.86 -14.80
N LYS A 166 -51.17 30.86 -14.08
CA LYS A 166 -52.18 29.92 -14.60
C LYS A 166 -53.50 30.59 -15.02
N LYS A 167 -53.83 31.77 -14.49
CA LYS A 167 -55.08 32.47 -14.80
C LYS A 167 -54.99 33.31 -16.07
N VAL A 168 -53.80 33.79 -16.41
CA VAL A 168 -53.52 34.68 -17.56
C VAL A 168 -52.70 34.01 -18.68
N HIS A 169 -52.20 32.79 -18.47
CA HIS A 169 -51.59 31.97 -19.53
C HIS A 169 -52.61 31.67 -20.64
N PRO A 170 -52.20 31.41 -21.89
CA PRO A 170 -53.10 30.91 -22.94
C PRO A 170 -53.99 29.76 -22.44
N ASN A 171 -55.29 29.87 -22.71
CA ASN A 171 -56.40 29.02 -22.23
C ASN A 171 -56.73 29.14 -20.72
N GLY A 172 -56.09 30.07 -20.02
CA GLY A 172 -56.42 30.45 -18.65
C GLY A 172 -57.82 31.04 -18.54
N ILE A 173 -58.38 31.09 -17.33
CA ILE A 173 -59.76 31.56 -17.14
C ILE A 173 -59.95 33.01 -17.60
N LEU A 174 -58.99 33.91 -17.33
CA LEU A 174 -59.12 35.30 -17.76
C LEU A 174 -58.81 35.48 -19.24
N ASP A 175 -57.90 34.67 -19.81
CA ASP A 175 -57.64 34.66 -21.24
C ASP A 175 -58.88 34.23 -22.03
N ARG A 176 -59.54 33.14 -21.59
CA ARG A 176 -60.80 32.68 -22.19
C ARG A 176 -61.93 33.68 -22.04
N LEU A 177 -62.12 34.26 -20.85
CA LEU A 177 -63.15 35.29 -20.65
C LEU A 177 -62.92 36.49 -21.57
N ALA A 178 -61.68 36.95 -21.73
CA ALA A 178 -61.36 38.05 -22.64
C ALA A 178 -61.62 37.69 -24.11
N GLN A 179 -61.39 36.44 -24.53
CA GLN A 179 -61.62 35.98 -25.90
C GLN A 179 -63.11 35.69 -26.21
N GLU A 180 -63.86 35.19 -25.23
CA GLU A 180 -65.25 34.73 -25.38
C GLU A 180 -66.28 35.83 -25.09
N SER A 181 -65.92 36.88 -24.35
CA SER A 181 -66.81 38.02 -24.05
C SER A 181 -67.26 38.77 -25.30
N PHE A 182 -68.51 39.25 -25.30
CA PHE A 182 -69.09 39.99 -26.41
C PHE A 182 -70.15 40.98 -25.95
N GLU A 183 -70.42 42.00 -26.76
CA GLU A 183 -71.46 42.98 -26.50
C GLU A 183 -72.83 42.55 -27.06
N GLY A 184 -73.89 42.91 -26.34
CA GLY A 184 -75.27 42.69 -26.75
C GLY A 184 -75.76 41.25 -26.57
N VAL A 185 -76.76 40.88 -27.36
CA VAL A 185 -77.43 39.58 -27.32
C VAL A 185 -77.16 38.83 -28.61
N ARG A 186 -76.71 37.59 -28.51
CA ARG A 186 -76.58 36.65 -29.63
C ARG A 186 -77.74 35.65 -29.59
N TYR A 187 -78.14 35.17 -30.76
CA TYR A 187 -79.16 34.14 -30.89
C TYR A 187 -78.52 32.89 -31.51
N GLU A 188 -78.60 31.76 -30.81
CA GLU A 188 -78.01 30.50 -31.23
C GLU A 188 -79.11 29.45 -31.45
N ARG A 189 -78.90 28.53 -32.40
CA ARG A 189 -79.84 27.44 -32.64
C ARG A 189 -79.40 26.21 -31.87
N GLU A 190 -80.25 25.74 -30.97
CA GLU A 190 -80.00 24.59 -30.10
C GLU A 190 -80.93 23.44 -30.45
N GLU A 191 -80.39 22.24 -30.64
CA GLU A 191 -81.20 21.03 -30.87
C GLU A 191 -81.43 20.30 -29.55
N LEU A 192 -82.68 20.32 -29.07
CA LEU A 192 -83.07 19.68 -27.83
C LEU A 192 -83.83 18.38 -28.11
N ASN A 193 -83.54 17.35 -27.31
CA ASN A 193 -84.22 16.05 -27.38
C ASN A 193 -85.67 16.19 -26.93
N SER A 194 -86.62 15.87 -27.81
CA SER A 194 -88.06 16.04 -27.54
C SER A 194 -88.71 14.90 -26.76
N GLY A 195 -87.92 14.05 -26.10
CA GLY A 195 -88.40 12.95 -25.25
C GLY A 195 -88.97 11.72 -25.99
N GLN A 196 -89.34 11.85 -27.27
CA GLN A 196 -89.85 10.74 -28.11
C GLN A 196 -88.91 10.39 -29.27
N GLY A 197 -87.60 10.32 -29.02
CA GLY A 197 -86.62 9.82 -29.99
C GLY A 197 -86.31 10.75 -31.18
N GLY A 198 -86.78 12.00 -31.17
CA GLY A 198 -86.45 13.02 -32.19
C GLY A 198 -85.94 14.33 -31.57
N THR A 199 -85.02 15.02 -32.26
CA THR A 199 -84.54 16.36 -31.90
C THR A 199 -85.41 17.46 -32.51
N LYS A 200 -85.61 18.57 -31.77
CA LYS A 200 -86.24 19.81 -32.27
C LYS A 200 -85.30 20.99 -32.08
N THR A 201 -85.21 21.87 -33.08
CA THR A 201 -84.39 23.07 -33.02
C THR A 201 -85.13 24.22 -32.34
N HIS A 202 -84.50 24.83 -31.35
CA HIS A 202 -84.95 26.01 -30.62
C HIS A 202 -83.98 27.17 -30.86
N ILE A 203 -84.45 28.41 -30.78
CA ILE A 203 -83.58 29.60 -30.78
C ILE A 203 -83.36 29.99 -29.32
N ALA A 204 -82.11 29.91 -28.88
CA ALA A 204 -81.67 30.34 -27.57
C ALA A 204 -81.13 31.77 -27.65
N GLU A 205 -81.45 32.57 -26.64
CA GLU A 205 -80.88 33.89 -26.43
C GLU A 205 -79.63 33.75 -25.53
N VAL A 206 -78.50 34.28 -25.99
CA VAL A 206 -77.21 34.19 -25.30
C VAL A 206 -76.70 35.60 -25.04
N SER A 207 -76.56 35.95 -23.77
CA SER A 207 -75.98 37.22 -23.31
C SER A 207 -74.69 36.97 -22.53
N SER A 208 -73.66 37.78 -22.77
CA SER A 208 -72.41 37.68 -22.00
C SER A 208 -72.61 38.20 -20.57
N LEU A 209 -72.02 37.53 -19.58
CA LEU A 209 -72.05 37.95 -18.18
C LEU A 209 -71.05 39.06 -17.85
N TYR A 210 -70.04 39.25 -18.69
CA TYR A 210 -69.01 40.29 -18.58
C TYR A 210 -68.90 41.00 -19.91
N THR A 211 -68.76 42.32 -19.89
CA THR A 211 -68.45 43.08 -21.10
C THR A 211 -67.00 42.78 -21.55
N PRO A 212 -66.67 42.94 -22.85
CA PRO A 212 -65.30 42.82 -23.32
C PRO A 212 -64.31 43.70 -22.57
N ASP A 213 -64.70 44.94 -22.27
CA ASP A 213 -63.88 45.89 -21.52
C ASP A 213 -63.60 45.42 -20.08
N GLU A 214 -64.60 44.86 -19.38
CA GLU A 214 -64.42 44.30 -18.04
C GLU A 214 -63.50 43.08 -18.04
N ALA A 215 -63.69 42.15 -18.99
CA ALA A 215 -62.88 40.93 -19.09
C ALA A 215 -61.43 41.24 -19.48
N GLN A 216 -61.23 42.14 -20.44
CA GLN A 216 -59.91 42.55 -20.91
C GLN A 216 -59.17 43.38 -19.85
N SER A 217 -59.87 44.27 -19.14
CA SER A 217 -59.28 45.02 -18.01
C SER A 217 -58.86 44.10 -16.88
N ALA A 218 -59.69 43.10 -16.52
CA ALA A 218 -59.33 42.11 -15.50
C ALA A 218 -58.10 41.28 -15.90
N PHE A 219 -58.00 40.89 -17.18
CA PHE A 219 -56.83 40.19 -17.70
C PHE A 219 -55.55 41.03 -17.57
N TYR A 220 -55.54 42.27 -18.09
CA TYR A 220 -54.35 43.11 -18.07
C TYR A 220 -53.93 43.51 -16.65
N ASN A 221 -54.89 43.84 -15.79
CA ASN A 221 -54.60 44.16 -14.39
C ASN A 221 -53.92 42.98 -13.66
N LEU A 222 -54.44 41.76 -13.83
CA LEU A 222 -53.84 40.58 -13.20
C LEU A 222 -52.48 40.23 -13.82
N HIS A 223 -52.35 40.42 -15.13
CA HIS A 223 -51.12 40.17 -15.85
C HIS A 223 -49.99 41.13 -15.42
N ASP A 224 -50.30 42.43 -15.24
CA ASP A 224 -49.33 43.43 -14.80
C ASP A 224 -48.98 43.27 -13.32
N ALA A 225 -49.97 42.97 -12.46
CA ALA A 225 -49.71 42.62 -11.06
C ALA A 225 -48.78 41.40 -10.95
N ARG A 226 -49.00 40.37 -11.77
CA ARG A 226 -48.11 39.20 -11.85
C ARG A 226 -46.69 39.60 -12.28
N ARG A 227 -46.54 40.47 -13.30
CA ARG A 227 -45.22 40.92 -13.78
C ARG A 227 -44.41 41.63 -12.68
N GLU A 228 -45.05 42.43 -11.84
CA GLU A 228 -44.35 43.08 -10.71
C GLU A 228 -43.90 42.07 -9.65
N LEU A 229 -44.75 41.09 -9.31
CA LEU A 229 -44.37 40.00 -8.39
C LEU A 229 -43.25 39.13 -8.98
N GLU A 230 -43.28 38.87 -10.29
CA GLU A 230 -42.26 38.10 -11.00
C GLU A 230 -40.89 38.80 -10.99
N LYS A 231 -40.85 40.13 -11.16
CA LYS A 231 -39.61 40.91 -11.00
C LYS A 231 -39.01 40.73 -9.61
N ARG A 232 -39.83 40.79 -8.56
CA ARG A 232 -39.37 40.62 -7.17
C ARG A 232 -38.91 39.18 -6.90
N LEU A 233 -39.64 38.19 -7.41
CA LEU A 233 -39.23 36.78 -7.32
C LEU A 233 -37.89 36.54 -8.04
N ASN A 234 -37.70 37.12 -9.22
CA ASN A 234 -36.45 36.99 -9.99
C ASN A 234 -35.26 37.61 -9.24
N TRP A 235 -35.47 38.71 -8.51
CA TRP A 235 -34.44 39.26 -7.62
C TRP A 235 -34.02 38.27 -6.54
N TYR A 236 -34.97 37.63 -5.84
CA TYR A 236 -34.64 36.60 -4.84
C TYR A 236 -33.95 35.39 -5.46
N LYS A 237 -34.39 34.92 -6.63
CA LYS A 237 -33.74 33.81 -7.35
C LYS A 237 -32.29 34.15 -7.72
N ALA A 238 -32.04 35.36 -8.22
CA ALA A 238 -30.70 35.83 -8.52
C ALA A 238 -29.83 35.92 -7.25
N ARG A 239 -30.38 36.44 -6.15
CA ARG A 239 -29.70 36.49 -4.85
C ARG A 239 -29.35 35.09 -4.35
N LEU A 240 -30.31 34.16 -4.35
CA LEU A 240 -30.11 32.76 -3.96
C LEU A 240 -28.98 32.12 -4.76
N GLN A 241 -28.97 32.31 -6.09
CA GLN A 241 -27.92 31.77 -6.95
C GLN A 241 -26.54 32.38 -6.65
N ASN A 242 -26.47 33.69 -6.42
CA ASN A 242 -25.20 34.36 -6.10
C ASN A 242 -24.64 33.88 -4.76
N GLU A 243 -25.49 33.77 -3.74
CA GLU A 243 -25.09 33.26 -2.41
C GLU A 243 -24.71 31.79 -2.46
N LEU A 244 -25.42 30.97 -3.25
CA LEU A 244 -25.07 29.56 -3.50
C LEU A 244 -23.68 29.45 -4.13
N ASN A 245 -23.43 30.20 -5.20
CA ASN A 245 -22.14 30.21 -5.89
C ASN A 245 -21.02 30.65 -4.94
N ALA A 246 -21.23 31.70 -4.14
CA ALA A 246 -20.24 32.19 -3.18
C ALA A 246 -19.89 31.11 -2.14
N GLN A 247 -20.89 30.42 -1.58
CA GLN A 247 -20.67 29.35 -0.62
C GLN A 247 -20.01 28.11 -1.23
N GLN A 248 -20.31 27.79 -2.49
CA GLN A 248 -19.64 26.71 -3.21
C GLN A 248 -18.16 27.01 -3.45
N ILE A 249 -17.83 28.26 -3.82
CA ILE A 249 -16.44 28.70 -3.97
C ILE A 249 -15.69 28.62 -2.63
N GLU A 250 -16.30 29.09 -1.55
CA GLU A 250 -15.72 29.02 -0.21
C GLU A 250 -15.49 27.56 0.25
N ALA A 251 -16.49 26.70 0.08
CA ALA A 251 -16.40 25.29 0.42
C ALA A 251 -15.32 24.55 -0.40
N GLU A 252 -15.19 24.90 -1.69
CA GLU A 252 -14.12 24.36 -2.55
C GLU A 252 -12.75 24.85 -2.09
N ALA A 253 -12.59 26.15 -1.80
CA ALA A 253 -11.32 26.70 -1.32
C ALA A 253 -10.89 26.05 0.01
N GLU A 254 -11.82 25.88 0.95
CA GLU A 254 -11.57 25.17 2.21
C GLU A 254 -11.16 23.71 1.97
N PHE A 255 -11.87 23.01 1.09
CA PHE A 255 -11.55 21.64 0.72
C PHE A 255 -10.15 21.51 0.10
N GLN A 256 -9.80 22.38 -0.85
CA GLN A 256 -8.48 22.39 -1.48
C GLN A 256 -7.35 22.71 -0.49
N SER A 257 -7.59 23.62 0.46
CA SER A 257 -6.63 23.88 1.54
C SER A 257 -6.37 22.62 2.37
N LYS A 258 -7.42 21.96 2.84
CA LYS A 258 -7.30 20.72 3.62
C LYS A 258 -6.65 19.59 2.81
N LEU A 259 -6.92 19.53 1.50
CA LEU A 259 -6.31 18.55 0.61
C LEU A 259 -4.80 18.77 0.46
N ASN A 260 -4.35 20.03 0.39
CA ASN A 260 -2.93 20.37 0.35
C ASN A 260 -2.25 20.00 1.68
N ASP A 261 -2.83 20.36 2.82
CA ASP A 261 -2.30 20.00 4.14
C ASP A 261 -2.17 18.48 4.30
N TYR A 262 -3.19 17.73 3.87
CA TYR A 262 -3.18 16.28 3.84
C TYR A 262 -2.06 15.74 2.93
N ALA A 263 -1.90 16.28 1.73
CA ALA A 263 -0.86 15.87 0.80
C ALA A 263 0.55 16.13 1.34
N GLU A 264 0.77 17.27 2.02
CA GLU A 264 2.04 17.59 2.68
C GLU A 264 2.34 16.64 3.84
N LEU A 265 1.35 16.33 4.66
CA LEU A 265 1.49 15.37 5.76
C LEU A 265 1.87 13.98 5.24
N GLN A 266 1.18 13.51 4.19
CA GLN A 266 1.47 12.24 3.53
C GLN A 266 2.84 12.23 2.85
N LYS A 267 3.30 13.36 2.34
CA LYS A 267 4.66 13.50 1.81
C LYS A 267 5.70 13.36 2.92
N LYS A 268 5.54 14.09 4.03
CA LYS A 268 6.44 14.01 5.20
C LYS A 268 6.53 12.61 5.79
N LYS A 269 5.38 11.92 5.92
CA LYS A 269 5.34 10.51 6.37
C LYS A 269 6.14 9.60 5.43
N ARG A 270 5.90 9.69 4.12
CA ARG A 270 6.64 8.91 3.12
C ARG A 270 8.14 9.19 3.13
N GLU A 271 8.54 10.45 3.28
CA GLU A 271 9.94 10.84 3.37
C GLU A 271 10.61 10.28 4.63
N ALA A 272 9.93 10.31 5.78
CA ALA A 272 10.43 9.71 7.02
C ALA A 272 10.56 8.19 6.90
N ASP A 273 9.57 7.51 6.30
CA ASP A 273 9.60 6.06 6.09
C ASP A 273 10.74 5.64 5.14
N GLU A 274 10.96 6.41 4.06
CA GLU A 274 12.05 6.15 3.11
C GLU A 274 13.43 6.36 3.78
N GLN A 275 13.57 7.41 4.58
CA GLN A 275 14.79 7.64 5.36
C GLN A 275 15.06 6.49 6.33
N LEU A 276 14.04 6.03 7.04
CA LEU A 276 14.17 4.90 7.95
C LEU A 276 14.56 3.63 7.19
N ARG A 277 13.89 3.30 6.09
CA ARG A 277 14.23 2.13 5.25
C ARG A 277 15.65 2.19 4.73
N SER A 278 16.11 3.35 4.29
CA SER A 278 17.48 3.56 3.83
C SER A 278 18.51 3.37 4.96
N ALA A 279 18.20 3.87 6.16
CA ALA A 279 19.02 3.68 7.35
C ALA A 279 19.10 2.20 7.76
N LEU A 280 17.97 1.50 7.83
CA LEU A 280 17.89 0.06 8.12
C LEU A 280 18.68 -0.76 7.09
N GLN A 281 18.54 -0.41 5.82
CA GLN A 281 19.29 -1.07 4.74
C GLN A 281 20.80 -0.86 4.89
N SER A 282 21.22 0.35 5.23
CA SER A 282 22.63 0.68 5.47
C SER A 282 23.19 -0.09 6.68
N ARG A 283 22.43 -0.18 7.78
CA ARG A 283 22.80 -0.99 8.96
C ARG A 283 22.92 -2.47 8.61
N ARG A 284 21.96 -3.03 7.86
CA ARG A 284 22.01 -4.41 7.37
C ARG A 284 23.29 -4.67 6.57
N LEU A 285 23.62 -3.79 5.63
CA LEU A 285 24.85 -3.90 4.83
C LEU A 285 26.11 -3.83 5.70
N ASN A 286 26.13 -2.98 6.73
CA ASN A 286 27.23 -2.92 7.68
C ASN A 286 27.39 -4.23 8.46
N PHE A 287 26.32 -4.80 9.00
CA PHE A 287 26.39 -6.10 9.69
C PHE A 287 26.83 -7.23 8.75
N VAL A 288 26.36 -7.25 7.50
CA VAL A 288 26.81 -8.24 6.50
C VAL A 288 28.30 -8.09 6.24
N ARG A 289 28.80 -6.86 6.13
CA ARG A 289 30.23 -6.58 5.93
C ARG A 289 31.04 -7.03 7.14
N GLU A 290 30.66 -6.63 8.35
CA GLU A 290 31.37 -7.01 9.58
C GLU A 290 31.39 -8.53 9.78
N ALA A 291 30.26 -9.21 9.52
CA ALA A 291 30.20 -10.67 9.53
C ALA A 291 31.10 -11.31 8.45
N SER A 292 31.24 -10.66 7.29
CA SER A 292 32.14 -11.10 6.22
C SER A 292 33.62 -10.88 6.56
N ASP A 293 33.93 -9.91 7.41
CA ASP A 293 35.29 -9.58 7.83
C ASP A 293 35.81 -10.45 8.99
N LEU A 294 34.90 -11.07 9.76
CA LEU A 294 35.24 -12.00 10.86
C LEU A 294 36.27 -13.06 10.47
N LYS A 295 37.29 -13.26 11.31
CA LYS A 295 38.34 -14.26 11.07
C LYS A 295 38.03 -15.56 11.79
N ILE A 296 38.30 -16.69 11.13
CA ILE A 296 38.16 -18.03 11.70
C ILE A 296 39.32 -18.28 12.67
N LEU A 297 38.99 -18.51 13.93
CA LEU A 297 39.96 -18.82 14.97
C LEU A 297 40.40 -20.28 14.87
N VAL A 298 41.70 -20.51 15.02
CA VAL A 298 42.26 -21.85 15.21
C VAL A 298 42.49 -22.04 16.71
N PRO A 299 41.74 -22.93 17.39
CA PRO A 299 41.88 -23.13 18.82
C PRO A 299 43.21 -23.80 19.17
N ASP A 300 43.70 -23.56 20.38
CA ASP A 300 45.00 -24.07 20.84
C ASP A 300 45.14 -25.58 20.67
N ALA A 301 44.06 -26.33 20.92
CA ALA A 301 44.02 -27.78 20.75
C ALA A 301 44.31 -28.25 19.30
N LEU A 302 44.04 -27.40 18.30
CA LEU A 302 44.30 -27.67 16.88
C LEU A 302 45.52 -26.92 16.36
N ARG A 303 46.18 -26.08 17.18
CA ARG A 303 47.28 -25.23 16.72
C ARG A 303 48.47 -26.03 16.22
N GLY A 304 48.85 -27.09 16.95
CA GLY A 304 49.97 -27.95 16.57
C GLY A 304 49.76 -28.64 15.22
N ILE A 305 48.55 -29.11 14.93
CA ILE A 305 48.23 -29.73 13.63
C ILE A 305 48.11 -28.69 12.52
N TYR A 306 47.58 -27.50 12.83
CA TYR A 306 47.53 -26.37 11.90
C TYR A 306 48.94 -25.95 11.45
N ASP A 307 49.85 -25.74 12.39
CA ASP A 307 51.23 -25.32 12.08
C ASP A 307 51.96 -26.41 11.25
N PHE A 308 51.69 -27.69 11.53
CA PHE A 308 52.17 -28.79 10.69
C PHE A 308 51.65 -28.70 9.25
N VAL A 309 50.34 -28.52 9.06
CA VAL A 309 49.74 -28.44 7.71
C VAL A 309 50.29 -27.24 6.94
N VAL A 310 50.37 -26.06 7.55
CA VAL A 310 50.87 -24.85 6.88
C VAL A 310 52.32 -25.05 6.43
N ASN A 311 53.17 -25.61 7.28
CA ASN A 311 54.60 -25.80 7.00
C ASN A 311 54.92 -27.11 6.23
N PHE A 312 53.92 -27.94 5.93
CA PHE A 312 54.13 -29.23 5.26
C PHE A 312 54.72 -29.03 3.85
N ASN A 313 55.86 -29.69 3.59
CA ASN A 313 56.66 -29.59 2.37
C ASN A 313 56.78 -30.93 1.61
N GLY A 314 55.90 -31.91 1.90
CA GLY A 314 55.84 -33.18 1.16
C GLY A 314 56.49 -34.38 1.84
N ARG A 315 57.07 -34.22 3.05
CA ARG A 315 57.61 -35.35 3.84
C ARG A 315 56.75 -35.59 5.08
N LEU A 316 56.15 -36.77 5.15
CA LEU A 316 55.33 -37.22 6.29
C LEU A 316 56.18 -37.68 7.47
N VAL A 317 57.44 -38.02 7.20
CA VAL A 317 58.59 -38.23 8.10
C VAL A 317 59.84 -37.93 7.26
#